data_AF-A0A956ZAC1-F1
#
_entry.id   AF-A0A956ZAC1-F1
#
_cell.length_a   1.000
_cell.length_b   1.000
_cell.length_c   1.000
_cell.angle_alpha   90.00
_cell.angle_beta   90.00
_cell.angle_gamma   90.00
#
_symmetry.space_group_name_H-M   'P 1'
#
loop_
_entity.id
_entity.type
_entity.pdbx_description
1 polymer ?
#
loop_
_entity_poly.entity_id
_entity_poly.type
_entity_poly.pdbx_seq_one_letter_code
_entity_poly.pdbx_strand_id
1 'polypeptide(L)'
;MECKDLRELVVSHSSGDLAGDDRVLVESHLAACAECSELFSNSNEVWRMLGEWEEIEPRSDYVSEFWSRVEKEEARAGFWSSLWHTGVRWKLAGALASVLVVGIFSLVVFTGDPGGRVVADRDVQDDMLLLELDSATSRDTTAALEIYGPWDGGVDVVNINGNGGFN
;
A
#
# COMPACT_ATOMS: atom_id res chain seq x y z
N MET A 1 -13.21 40.07 1.05
CA MET A 1 -12.80 38.66 1.15
C MET A 1 -13.57 38.02 2.27
N GLU A 2 -14.20 36.88 2.01
CA GLU A 2 -14.84 36.07 3.04
C GLU A 2 -13.81 35.14 3.70
N CYS A 3 -14.10 34.66 4.92
CA CYS A 3 -13.21 33.74 5.63
C CYS A 3 -12.95 32.44 4.85
N LYS A 4 -13.90 32.00 4.03
CA LYS A 4 -13.77 30.79 3.21
C LYS A 4 -12.68 30.97 2.15
N ASP A 5 -12.70 32.08 1.43
CA ASP A 5 -11.72 32.38 0.38
C ASP A 5 -10.30 32.46 0.95
N LEU A 6 -10.16 33.04 2.15
CA LEU A 6 -8.88 33.16 2.83
C LEU A 6 -8.33 31.81 3.30
N ARG A 7 -9.19 30.87 3.70
CA ARG A 7 -8.78 29.50 4.08
C ARG A 7 -8.18 28.74 2.91
N GLU A 8 -8.68 28.95 1.69
CA GLU A 8 -8.12 28.33 0.48
C GLU A 8 -6.73 28.90 0.13
N LEU A 9 -6.41 30.11 0.61
CA LEU A 9 -5.14 30.80 0.36
C LEU A 9 -4.09 30.62 1.48
N VAL A 10 -4.39 29.83 2.53
CA VAL A 10 -3.48 29.59 3.67
C VAL A 10 -2.13 29.07 3.20
N VAL A 11 -2.13 28.04 2.35
CA VAL A 11 -0.89 27.39 1.89
C VAL A 11 -0.06 28.35 1.04
N SER A 12 -0.70 29.02 0.08
CA SER A 12 -0.06 29.97 -0.84
C SER A 12 0.54 31.17 -0.11
N HIS A 13 -0.09 31.60 0.99
CA HIS A 13 0.46 32.65 1.84
C HIS A 13 1.66 32.14 2.65
N SER A 14 1.54 30.99 3.29
CA SER A 14 2.59 30.41 4.14
C SER A 14 3.85 30.03 3.36
N SER A 15 3.72 29.67 2.07
CA SER A 15 4.86 29.44 1.16
C SER A 15 5.47 30.72 0.58
N GLY A 16 4.81 31.87 0.76
CA GLY A 16 5.25 33.15 0.19
C GLY A 16 4.90 33.34 -1.29
N ASP A 17 4.03 32.49 -1.86
CA ASP A 17 3.63 32.50 -3.27
C ASP A 17 2.54 33.54 -3.61
N LEU A 18 1.99 34.23 -2.61
CA LEU A 18 1.05 35.34 -2.84
C LEU A 18 1.77 36.63 -3.21
N ALA A 19 1.47 37.14 -4.41
CA ALA A 19 2.02 38.39 -4.93
C ALA A 19 0.94 39.46 -5.09
N GLY A 20 1.35 40.73 -4.99
CA GLY A 20 0.53 41.88 -5.35
C GLY A 20 -0.71 42.09 -4.49
N ASP A 21 -1.84 42.35 -5.15
CA ASP A 21 -3.09 42.79 -4.51
C ASP A 21 -3.70 41.72 -3.58
N ASP A 22 -3.53 40.44 -3.91
CA ASP A 22 -4.06 39.32 -3.11
C ASP A 22 -3.39 39.25 -1.73
N ARG A 23 -2.09 39.55 -1.67
CA ARG A 23 -1.36 39.61 -0.39
C ARG A 23 -1.90 40.73 0.50
N VAL A 24 -2.15 41.91 -0.06
CA VAL A 24 -2.68 43.05 0.69
C VAL A 24 -4.09 42.76 1.20
N LEU A 25 -4.92 42.10 0.39
CA LEU A 25 -6.27 41.68 0.78
C LEU A 25 -6.22 40.67 1.93
N VAL A 26 -5.34 39.67 1.87
CA VAL A 26 -5.15 38.68 2.94
C VAL A 26 -4.64 39.34 4.23
N GLU A 27 -3.60 40.16 4.16
CA GLU A 27 -3.06 40.88 5.33
C GLU A 27 -4.12 41.77 5.99
N SER A 28 -4.94 42.47 5.18
CA SER A 28 -6.02 43.31 5.69
C SER A 28 -7.10 42.50 6.43
N HIS A 29 -7.42 41.29 5.95
CA HIS A 29 -8.40 40.42 6.57
C HIS A 29 -7.85 39.76 7.84
N LEU A 30 -6.58 39.35 7.86
CA LEU A 30 -5.91 38.82 9.05
C LEU A 30 -5.88 39.86 10.18
N ALA A 31 -5.74 41.15 9.86
CA ALA A 31 -5.81 42.23 10.86
C ALA A 31 -7.23 42.45 11.43
N ALA A 32 -8.27 42.10 10.68
CA ALA A 32 -9.66 42.33 11.07
C ALA A 32 -10.36 41.10 11.68
N CYS A 33 -9.87 39.88 11.40
CA CYS A 33 -10.51 38.62 11.76
C CYS A 33 -9.62 37.76 12.66
N ALA A 34 -9.97 37.67 13.95
CA ALA A 34 -9.20 36.91 14.94
C ALA A 34 -9.14 35.40 14.62
N GLU A 35 -10.24 34.80 14.14
CA GLU A 35 -10.30 33.37 13.80
C GLU A 35 -9.32 33.02 12.66
N CYS A 36 -9.29 33.85 11.63
CA CYS A 36 -8.37 33.66 10.51
C CYS A 36 -6.91 33.92 10.90
N SER A 37 -6.67 34.91 11.77
CA SER A 37 -5.33 35.16 12.33
C SER A 37 -4.81 33.96 13.13
N GLU A 38 -5.67 33.32 13.94
CA GLU A 38 -5.29 32.14 14.71
C GLU A 38 -4.97 30.95 13.80
N LEU A 39 -5.80 30.69 12.79
CA LEU A 39 -5.57 29.63 11.81
C LEU A 39 -4.21 29.79 11.10
N PHE A 40 -3.90 31.01 10.66
CA PHE A 40 -2.63 31.30 9.99
C PHE A 40 -1.43 31.19 10.92
N SER A 41 -1.57 31.64 12.17
CA SER A 41 -0.53 31.48 13.19
C SER A 41 -0.21 30.00 13.42
N ASN A 42 -1.24 29.16 13.54
CA ASN A 42 -1.08 27.71 13.72
C ASN A 42 -0.44 27.05 12.48
N SER A 43 -0.83 27.46 11.27
CA SER A 43 -0.22 26.95 10.04
C SER A 43 1.26 27.32 9.95
N ASN A 44 1.62 28.58 10.23
CA ASN A 44 3.01 29.04 10.23
C ASN A 44 3.87 28.31 11.27
N GLU A 45 3.28 27.99 12.43
CA GLU A 45 3.98 27.25 13.48
C GLU A 45 4.31 25.81 13.03
N VAL A 46 3.38 25.13 12.35
CA VAL A 46 3.65 23.81 11.75
C VAL A 46 4.77 23.91 10.71
N TRP A 47 4.73 24.91 9.83
CA TRP A 47 5.78 25.12 8.82
C TRP A 47 7.14 25.43 9.45
N ARG A 48 7.17 26.19 10.55
CA ARG A 48 8.39 26.44 11.32
C ARG A 48 8.98 25.15 11.86
N MET A 49 8.16 24.28 12.45
CA MET A 49 8.61 22.97 12.96
C MET A 49 9.14 22.07 11.85
N LEU A 50 8.51 22.08 10.68
CA LEU A 50 8.98 21.32 9.51
C LEU A 50 10.28 21.89 8.93
N GLY A 51 10.46 23.22 8.96
CA GLY A 51 11.68 23.89 8.51
C GLY A 51 12.87 23.72 9.45
N GLU A 52 12.63 23.39 10.72
CA GLU A 52 13.68 23.05 11.70
C GLU A 52 14.22 21.62 11.54
N TRP A 53 13.69 20.86 10.57
CA TRP A 53 14.20 19.53 10.27
C TRP A 53 15.64 19.61 9.74
N GLU A 54 16.57 19.01 10.47
CA GLU A 54 17.98 18.92 10.07
C GLU A 54 18.10 18.05 8.82
N GLU A 55 18.64 18.62 7.75
CA GLU A 55 18.93 17.88 6.53
C GLU A 55 20.00 16.83 6.83
N ILE A 56 19.59 15.56 6.82
CA ILE A 56 20.49 14.44 7.05
C ILE A 56 21.27 14.21 5.76
N GLU A 57 22.50 14.71 5.71
CA GLU A 57 23.41 14.43 4.60
C GLU A 57 23.69 12.91 4.57
N PRO A 58 23.31 12.20 3.50
CA PRO A 58 23.62 10.79 3.37
C PRO A 58 25.13 10.59 3.30
N ARG A 59 25.59 9.40 3.69
CA ARG A 59 27.00 9.03 3.50
C ARG A 59 27.36 9.11 2.01
N SER A 60 28.61 9.48 1.70
CA SER A 60 29.08 9.66 0.33
C SER A 60 28.95 8.40 -0.57
N ASP A 61 28.84 7.22 0.04
CA ASP A 61 28.67 5.93 -0.62
C ASP A 61 27.20 5.49 -0.78
N TYR A 62 26.24 6.20 -0.19
CA TYR A 62 24.83 5.82 -0.13
C TYR A 62 24.23 5.52 -1.51
N VAL A 63 24.46 6.40 -2.49
CA VAL A 63 23.95 6.22 -3.85
C VAL A 63 24.49 4.94 -4.48
N SER A 64 25.79 4.68 -4.29
CA SER A 64 26.43 3.48 -4.85
C SER A 64 25.96 2.19 -4.17
N GLU A 65 25.80 2.20 -2.84
CA GLU A 65 25.27 1.05 -2.10
C GLU A 65 23.80 0.80 -2.43
N PHE A 66 22.99 1.86 -2.58
CA PHE A 66 21.59 1.77 -2.95
C PHE A 66 21.44 1.04 -4.29
N TRP A 67 22.14 1.50 -5.33
CA TRP A 67 22.07 0.87 -6.66
C TRP A 67 22.64 -0.56 -6.64
N SER A 68 23.72 -0.81 -5.90
CA SER A 68 24.24 -2.18 -5.73
C SER A 68 23.22 -3.12 -5.07
N ARG A 69 22.39 -2.62 -4.14
CA ARG A 69 21.32 -3.41 -3.51
C ARG A 69 20.17 -3.67 -4.48
N VAL A 70 19.72 -2.65 -5.22
CA VAL A 70 18.66 -2.79 -6.23
C VAL A 70 19.05 -3.85 -7.27
N GLU A 71 20.27 -3.77 -7.82
CA GLU A 71 20.76 -4.75 -8.81
C GLU A 71 20.79 -6.17 -8.25
N LYS A 72 21.15 -6.36 -6.98
CA LYS A 72 21.17 -7.69 -6.33
C LYS A 72 19.76 -8.25 -6.14
N GLU A 73 18.79 -7.41 -5.80
CA GLU A 73 17.40 -7.83 -5.66
C GLU A 73 16.77 -8.17 -7.01
N GLU A 74 17.03 -7.37 -8.05
CA GLU A 74 16.62 -7.67 -9.42
C GLU A 74 17.28 -8.94 -9.96
N ALA A 75 18.58 -9.14 -9.73
CA ALA A 75 19.28 -10.36 -10.13
C ALA A 75 18.75 -11.60 -9.40
N ARG A 76 18.37 -11.48 -8.12
CA ARG A 76 17.73 -12.56 -7.36
C ARG A 76 16.33 -12.87 -7.91
N ALA A 77 15.53 -11.85 -8.23
CA ALA A 77 14.22 -12.03 -8.88
C ALA A 77 14.35 -12.64 -10.29
N GLY A 78 15.37 -12.22 -11.04
CA GLY A 78 15.75 -12.75 -12.35
C GLY A 78 16.22 -14.21 -12.27
N PHE A 79 16.92 -14.59 -11.20
CA PHE A 79 17.33 -15.98 -10.97
C PHE A 79 16.14 -16.90 -10.72
N TRP A 80 15.19 -16.52 -9.86
CA TRP A 80 14.00 -17.33 -9.57
C TRP A 80 13.06 -17.45 -10.78
N SER A 81 12.88 -16.37 -11.56
CA SER A 81 12.12 -16.41 -12.80
C SER A 81 12.84 -17.19 -13.91
N SER A 82 14.16 -17.05 -14.05
CA SER A 82 14.97 -17.81 -14.99
C SER A 82 14.94 -19.31 -14.69
N LEU A 83 14.97 -19.72 -13.42
CA LEU A 83 14.86 -21.13 -13.02
C LEU A 83 13.49 -21.75 -13.40
N TRP A 84 12.41 -20.95 -13.36
CA TRP A 84 11.08 -21.37 -13.84
C TRP A 84 10.95 -21.36 -15.36
N HIS A 85 11.68 -20.50 -16.08
CA HIS A 85 11.63 -20.40 -17.55
C HIS A 85 12.65 -21.28 -18.27
N THR A 86 13.76 -21.66 -17.64
CA THR A 86 14.65 -22.70 -18.14
C THR A 86 13.92 -24.02 -17.96
N GLY A 87 13.22 -24.44 -19.01
CA GLY A 87 12.60 -25.75 -19.11
C GLY A 87 13.63 -26.84 -18.89
N VAL A 88 13.89 -27.18 -17.62
CA VAL A 88 14.58 -28.38 -17.17
C VAL A 88 13.92 -29.49 -17.93
N ARG A 89 14.60 -29.98 -18.98
CA ARG A 89 14.02 -30.83 -20.03
C ARG A 89 13.15 -31.88 -19.36
N TRP A 90 11.83 -31.69 -19.38
CA TRP A 90 10.83 -32.48 -18.63
C TRP A 90 10.87 -33.98 -18.97
N LYS A 91 11.70 -34.37 -19.96
CA LYS A 91 12.05 -35.75 -20.30
C LYS A 91 12.90 -36.45 -19.23
N LEU A 92 13.73 -35.74 -18.45
CA LEU A 92 14.52 -36.35 -17.36
C LEU A 92 13.76 -36.36 -16.02
N ALA A 93 12.90 -35.36 -15.79
CA ALA A 93 12.06 -35.29 -14.59
C ALA A 93 11.01 -36.42 -14.55
N GLY A 94 10.44 -36.82 -15.71
CA GLY A 94 9.46 -37.91 -15.78
C GLY A 94 10.03 -39.27 -15.36
N ALA A 95 11.27 -39.58 -15.75
CA ALA A 95 11.91 -40.85 -15.39
C ALA A 95 12.21 -40.92 -13.88
N LEU A 96 12.74 -39.83 -13.30
CA LEU A 96 13.08 -39.76 -11.88
C LEU A 96 11.81 -39.75 -11.00
N ALA A 97 10.75 -39.05 -11.42
CA ALA A 97 9.46 -39.08 -10.77
C ALA A 97 8.80 -40.47 -10.83
N SER A 98 8.90 -41.19 -11.95
CA SER A 98 8.36 -42.56 -12.03
C SER A 98 9.08 -43.53 -11.09
N VAL A 99 10.40 -43.40 -10.90
CA VAL A 99 11.16 -44.25 -9.98
C VAL A 99 10.81 -43.92 -8.52
N LEU A 100 10.62 -42.64 -8.19
CA LEU A 100 10.19 -42.23 -6.86
C LEU A 100 8.75 -42.64 -6.54
N VAL A 101 7.82 -42.49 -7.48
CA VAL A 101 6.43 -42.91 -7.28
C VAL A 101 6.33 -44.42 -7.15
N VAL A 102 7.04 -45.20 -7.98
CA VAL A 102 7.07 -46.66 -7.86
C VAL A 102 7.77 -47.09 -6.58
N GLY A 103 8.87 -46.43 -6.19
CA GLY A 103 9.57 -46.71 -4.94
C GLY A 103 8.73 -46.41 -3.69
N ILE A 104 8.06 -45.27 -3.66
CA ILE A 104 7.15 -44.88 -2.58
C ILE A 104 5.91 -45.78 -2.56
N PHE A 105 5.33 -46.10 -3.72
CA PHE A 105 4.19 -47.01 -3.83
C PHE A 105 4.56 -48.41 -3.35
N SER A 106 5.70 -48.94 -3.78
CA SER A 106 6.22 -50.21 -3.25
C SER A 106 6.45 -50.12 -1.75
N LEU A 107 7.02 -49.03 -1.24
CA LEU A 107 7.25 -48.86 0.20
C LEU A 107 5.92 -48.81 0.98
N VAL A 108 4.94 -48.02 0.55
CA VAL A 108 3.61 -47.92 1.16
C VAL A 108 2.85 -49.26 1.11
N VAL A 109 2.97 -50.02 0.02
CA VAL A 109 2.37 -51.35 -0.10
C VAL A 109 3.10 -52.37 0.78
N PHE A 110 4.43 -52.29 0.93
CA PHE A 110 5.22 -53.22 1.76
C PHE A 110 5.21 -52.88 3.25
N THR A 111 5.06 -51.61 3.62
CA THR A 111 5.00 -51.15 5.02
C THR A 111 3.58 -50.80 5.45
N GLY A 112 2.57 -51.22 4.69
CA GLY A 112 1.18 -50.82 4.87
C GLY A 112 0.64 -51.06 6.28
N ASP A 113 0.54 -49.99 7.06
CA ASP A 113 -0.54 -49.83 8.02
C ASP A 113 -1.79 -49.40 7.23
N PRO A 114 -2.88 -50.19 7.20
CA PRO A 114 -4.07 -49.88 6.41
C PRO A 114 -4.91 -48.71 6.98
N GLY A 115 -4.49 -48.07 8.07
CA GLY A 115 -5.27 -47.07 8.81
C GLY A 115 -4.89 -45.60 8.55
N GLY A 116 -4.79 -45.18 7.29
CA GLY A 116 -4.49 -43.80 6.92
C GLY A 116 -5.63 -42.81 7.23
N ARG A 117 -5.75 -42.39 8.49
CA ARG A 117 -6.29 -41.09 8.92
C ARG A 117 -5.64 -40.69 10.24
N VAL A 118 -4.45 -40.11 10.19
CA VAL A 118 -3.98 -39.27 11.30
C VAL A 118 -4.65 -37.92 11.10
N VAL A 119 -5.93 -37.82 11.51
CA VAL A 119 -6.47 -36.52 11.89
C VAL A 119 -5.74 -36.19 13.18
N ALA A 120 -4.76 -35.30 13.11
CA ALA A 120 -4.15 -34.83 14.34
C ALA A 120 -5.23 -34.04 15.09
N ASP A 121 -5.33 -34.22 16.40
CA ASP A 121 -6.24 -33.44 17.27
C ASP A 121 -6.12 -31.92 17.04
N ARG A 122 -4.93 -31.49 16.58
CA ARG A 122 -4.63 -30.11 16.19
C ARG A 122 -5.36 -29.64 14.93
N ASP A 123 -5.64 -30.51 13.98
CA ASP A 123 -6.32 -30.13 12.72
C ASP A 123 -7.76 -29.69 13.01
N VAL A 124 -8.44 -30.37 13.93
CA VAL A 124 -9.80 -30.00 14.38
C VAL A 124 -9.78 -28.68 15.16
N GLN A 125 -8.73 -28.44 15.94
CA GLN A 125 -8.57 -27.21 16.70
C GLN A 125 -8.28 -26.01 15.79
N ASP A 126 -7.46 -26.21 14.75
CA ASP A 126 -7.13 -25.19 13.75
C ASP A 126 -8.36 -24.81 12.92
N ASP A 127 -9.16 -25.79 12.47
CA ASP A 127 -10.42 -25.54 11.76
C ASP A 127 -11.43 -24.75 12.61
N MET A 128 -11.51 -25.06 13.91
CA MET A 128 -12.39 -24.34 14.83
C MET A 128 -11.93 -22.89 15.04
N LEU A 129 -10.61 -22.66 15.10
CA LEU A 129 -10.02 -21.32 15.25
C LEU A 129 -10.22 -20.46 13.99
N LEU A 130 -10.12 -21.06 12.80
CA LEU A 130 -10.40 -20.37 11.54
C LEU A 130 -11.88 -19.95 11.43
N LEU A 131 -12.80 -20.80 11.85
CA LEU A 131 -14.23 -20.49 11.87
C LEU A 131 -14.56 -19.36 12.86
N GLU A 132 -13.92 -19.33 14.03
CA GLU A 132 -14.13 -18.25 15.00
C GLU A 132 -13.57 -16.91 14.51
N LEU A 133 -12.39 -16.93 13.87
CA LEU A 133 -11.78 -15.74 13.28
C LEU A 133 -12.64 -15.15 12.14
N ASP A 134 -13.20 -16.00 11.29
CA ASP A 134 -14.13 -15.58 10.22
C ASP A 134 -15.40 -14.94 10.80
N SER A 135 -15.99 -15.55 11.84
CA SER A 135 -17.14 -15.00 12.56
C SER A 135 -16.84 -13.63 13.20
N ALA A 136 -15.68 -13.49 13.85
CA ALA A 136 -15.28 -12.23 14.49
C ALA A 136 -15.03 -11.13 13.44
N THR A 137 -14.32 -11.47 12.37
CA THR A 137 -14.00 -10.53 11.29
C THR A 137 -15.25 -10.10 10.52
N SER A 138 -16.16 -11.02 10.24
CA SER A 138 -17.43 -10.73 9.55
C SER A 138 -18.29 -9.74 10.32
N ARG A 139 -18.37 -9.86 11.65
CA ARG A 139 -19.10 -8.90 12.50
C ARG A 139 -18.48 -7.51 12.49
N ASP A 140 -17.17 -7.42 12.66
CA ASP A 140 -16.47 -6.12 12.71
C ASP A 140 -16.47 -5.43 11.34
N THR A 141 -16.28 -6.19 10.26
CA THR A 141 -16.35 -5.66 8.90
C THR A 141 -17.76 -5.20 8.55
N THR A 142 -18.80 -5.94 8.92
CA THR A 142 -20.20 -5.53 8.68
C THR A 142 -20.52 -4.22 9.41
N ALA A 143 -20.09 -4.07 10.67
CA ALA A 143 -20.28 -2.83 11.43
C ALA A 143 -19.47 -1.65 10.86
N ALA A 144 -18.24 -1.89 10.41
CA ALA A 144 -17.42 -0.86 9.76
C ALA A 144 -17.99 -0.42 8.41
N LEU A 145 -18.63 -1.34 7.67
CA LEU A 145 -19.27 -1.07 6.38
C LEU A 145 -20.62 -0.35 6.54
N GLU A 146 -21.32 -0.53 7.66
CA GLU A 146 -22.58 0.19 7.96
C GLU A 146 -22.38 1.71 8.02
N ILE A 147 -21.20 2.19 8.41
CA ILE A 147 -20.82 3.61 8.43
C ILE A 147 -20.92 4.23 7.02
N TYR A 148 -20.68 3.45 5.97
CA TYR A 148 -20.69 3.93 4.59
C TYR A 148 -22.07 3.86 3.92
N GLY A 149 -23.10 3.36 4.62
CA GLY A 149 -24.46 3.22 4.09
C GLY A 149 -24.58 2.18 2.95
N PRO A 150 -25.80 1.90 2.48
CA PRO A 150 -26.01 1.07 1.30
C PRO A 150 -25.28 1.69 0.10
N TRP A 151 -24.33 0.96 -0.48
CA TRP A 151 -23.62 1.39 -1.69
C TRP A 151 -24.61 1.40 -2.86
N ASP A 152 -25.27 2.54 -3.11
CA ASP A 152 -26.18 2.75 -4.25
C ASP A 152 -25.48 3.36 -5.48
N GLY A 153 -24.14 3.24 -5.52
CA GLY A 153 -23.25 3.82 -6.53
C GLY A 153 -23.47 3.33 -7.96
N GLY A 154 -24.54 3.81 -8.60
CA GLY A 154 -24.54 4.12 -10.01
C GLY A 154 -23.53 5.25 -10.23
N VAL A 155 -22.32 4.89 -10.64
CA VAL A 155 -21.32 5.86 -11.06
C VAL A 155 -21.82 6.46 -12.37
N ASP A 156 -22.42 7.65 -12.33
CA ASP A 156 -22.61 8.47 -13.53
C ASP A 156 -21.23 8.84 -14.05
N VAL A 157 -20.76 8.06 -15.02
CA VAL A 157 -19.53 8.34 -15.76
C VAL A 157 -19.79 9.61 -16.56
N VAL A 158 -19.43 10.77 -15.99
CA VAL A 158 -19.41 12.03 -16.72
C VAL A 158 -18.41 11.86 -17.87
N ASN A 159 -18.97 11.70 -19.08
CA ASN A 159 -18.21 11.56 -20.30
C ASN A 159 -17.58 12.90 -20.65
N ILE A 160 -16.37 13.16 -20.15
CA ILE A 160 -15.57 14.31 -20.55
C ILE A 160 -15.10 14.04 -21.99
N ASN A 161 -15.87 14.55 -22.96
CA ASN A 161 -15.47 14.58 -24.35
C ASN A 161 -14.23 15.46 -24.50
N GLY A 162 -13.06 14.85 -24.36
CA GLY A 162 -11.77 15.45 -24.64
C GLY A 162 -11.59 15.67 -26.14
N ASN A 163 -11.94 16.86 -26.62
CA ASN A 163 -11.38 17.39 -27.86
C ASN A 163 -11.09 18.88 -27.68
N GLY A 164 -10.15 19.16 -26.78
CA GLY A 164 -9.45 20.45 -26.73
C GLY A 164 -8.44 20.48 -27.87
N GLY A 165 -8.77 21.19 -28.95
CA GLY A 165 -7.84 21.50 -30.02
C GLY A 165 -6.72 22.42 -29.50
N PHE A 166 -5.48 22.07 -29.83
CA PHE A 166 -4.32 22.94 -29.64
C PHE A 166 -4.06 23.70 -30.95
N ASN A 167 -4.01 25.04 -30.84
CA ASN A 167 -3.33 25.91 -31.79
C ASN A 167 -1.82 25.86 -31.54
#